data_AF-A0A3B8L9X2-F1
#
_entry.id   AF-A0A3B8L9X2-F1
#
_cell.length_a   1.000
_cell.length_b   1.000
_cell.length_c   1.000
_cell.angle_alpha   90.00
_cell.angle_beta   90.00
_cell.angle_gamma   90.00
#
_symmetry.space_group_name_H-M   'P 1'
#
loop_
_entity.id
_entity.type
_entity.pdbx_description
1 polymer ?
#
loop_
_entity_poly.entity_id
_entity_poly.type
_entity_poly.pdbx_seq_one_letter_code
_entity_poly.pdbx_strand_id
1 'polypeptide(L)'
;MTHRILFIFALLSLTTLLAQCSKPKQCNSLCELHTTRCDGDQLGISTCSYSSSTQCLTWTFSPCETGKTCKEINGQATCTGCEKYASRGCVDADIYWLDSCGKPHEKLLTCPENTQCKEDRCVAKSGGCSESCVENEQRCTNDGWQIICERNPNTSCLQWSSPTECPSGQYCENKLCEVIKCTTPCSPGRTRCQGLKIQTCAKQPNGCTYWASAQSCRPGQICTNDICVQNSCPSTCVKEADCQVQECGLRTACIQNACTVPNTQCPSSCQQDAACNVQSCGEKKACIRETCQVLPTTCPQSCIDNSQCRKEVCGNKTTCVNNQCEVSTNQCPTTCKDSTECDIPVCGRKTECLLGICQSPQQSCPSSCKVDADCQLAACGHRQLCINFSCQASSKSEQSTAPDGGGETFRE
;
A
#
# COMPACT_ATOMS: atom_id res chain seq x y z
N MET A 1 142.10 9.01 51.86
CA MET A 1 142.33 8.07 52.99
C MET A 1 141.35 8.44 54.08
N THR A 2 140.11 7.94 53.98
CA THR A 2 139.58 6.70 54.61
C THR A 2 139.20 6.91 56.08
N HIS A 3 137.94 6.57 56.39
CA HIS A 3 137.25 6.62 57.70
C HIS A 3 136.38 7.84 58.04
N ARG A 4 135.43 8.20 57.16
CA ARG A 4 134.20 8.93 57.54
C ARG A 4 132.93 8.34 56.90
N ILE A 5 132.86 7.00 56.82
CA ILE A 5 131.68 6.29 56.29
C ILE A 5 131.46 5.05 57.15
N LEU A 6 131.04 5.20 58.42
CA LEU A 6 130.57 4.07 59.25
C LEU A 6 129.98 4.54 60.59
N PHE A 7 129.14 5.57 60.60
CA PHE A 7 128.36 5.94 61.79
C PHE A 7 126.98 6.56 61.46
N ILE A 8 126.44 6.31 60.27
CA ILE A 8 125.09 6.73 59.84
C ILE A 8 124.16 5.52 59.56
N PHE A 9 124.64 4.28 59.76
CA PHE A 9 123.87 3.07 59.47
C PHE A 9 123.18 2.40 60.67
N ALA A 10 123.25 2.99 61.87
CA ALA A 10 122.64 2.42 63.09
C ALA A 10 121.53 3.27 63.72
N LEU A 11 120.97 4.24 62.96
CA LEU A 11 119.75 4.98 63.31
C LEU A 11 118.65 4.81 62.25
N LEU A 12 118.83 3.85 61.33
CA LEU A 12 117.91 3.53 60.22
C LEU A 12 117.31 2.11 60.33
N SER A 13 117.42 1.47 61.49
CA SER A 13 116.92 0.11 61.75
C SER A 13 115.87 0.01 62.87
N LEU A 14 115.34 1.15 63.35
CA LEU A 14 114.24 1.18 64.33
C LEU A 14 113.07 2.09 63.93
N THR A 15 112.81 2.24 62.63
CA THR A 15 111.59 2.88 62.10
C THR A 15 110.97 2.10 60.93
N THR A 16 111.33 0.84 60.75
CA THR A 16 110.77 -0.06 59.72
C THR A 16 109.80 -1.08 60.30
N LEU A 17 108.94 -0.67 61.23
CA LEU A 17 107.81 -1.51 61.66
C LEU A 17 106.54 -0.73 62.04
N LEU A 18 106.27 0.41 61.41
CA LEU A 18 104.94 1.04 61.46
C LEU A 18 104.75 1.89 60.20
N ALA A 19 104.34 1.28 59.08
CA ALA A 19 103.58 1.92 57.99
C ALA A 19 103.39 0.94 56.80
N GLN A 20 102.56 -0.08 56.97
CA GLN A 20 101.72 -0.54 55.86
C GLN A 20 100.32 0.05 56.03
N CYS A 21 100.23 1.38 56.16
CA CYS A 21 99.03 2.06 55.69
C CYS A 21 99.20 2.19 54.18
N SER A 22 98.66 1.23 53.43
CA SER A 22 98.26 1.47 52.04
C SER A 22 97.52 2.80 52.03
N LYS A 23 97.94 3.71 51.13
CA LYS A 23 97.32 5.02 50.91
C LYS A 23 95.80 4.91 51.07
N PRO A 24 95.12 5.81 51.81
CA PRO A 24 93.66 5.75 51.87
C PRO A 24 93.16 5.78 50.43
N LYS A 25 92.45 4.73 50.01
CA LYS A 25 91.67 4.81 48.76
C LYS A 25 90.81 6.07 48.94
N GLN A 26 90.94 7.02 48.03
CA GLN A 26 90.08 8.21 48.02
C GLN A 26 88.65 7.73 47.80
N CYS A 27 87.94 7.46 48.88
CA CYS A 27 86.53 7.15 48.83
C CYS A 27 85.79 8.47 48.64
N ASN A 28 85.25 8.72 47.45
CA ASN A 28 84.15 9.66 47.31
C ASN A 28 82.95 9.01 48.01
N SER A 29 82.58 9.47 49.21
CA SER A 29 81.43 8.88 49.91
C SER A 29 80.16 9.16 49.12
N LEU A 30 79.59 8.12 48.51
CA LEU A 30 78.34 8.21 47.75
C LEU A 30 77.09 8.28 48.66
N CYS A 31 77.27 8.11 49.97
CA CYS A 31 76.22 8.10 50.98
C CYS A 31 76.77 8.29 52.40
N GLU A 32 75.89 8.59 53.35
CA GLU A 32 76.21 8.70 54.78
C GLU A 32 75.96 7.37 55.51
N LEU A 33 76.85 7.00 56.43
CA LEU A 33 76.79 5.70 57.12
C LEU A 33 75.43 5.48 57.81
N HIS A 34 74.84 4.29 57.59
CA HIS A 34 73.52 3.87 58.10
C HIS A 34 72.31 4.63 57.55
N THR A 35 72.49 5.52 56.56
CA THR A 35 71.34 6.04 55.83
C THR A 35 70.69 4.96 54.98
N THR A 36 69.38 5.09 54.80
CA THR A 36 68.56 4.17 54.00
C THR A 36 67.76 4.98 52.99
N ARG A 37 67.56 4.44 51.80
CA ARG A 37 66.69 5.03 50.78
C ARG A 37 65.92 3.95 50.03
N CYS A 38 64.81 4.34 49.43
CA CYS A 38 64.14 3.47 48.48
C CYS A 38 64.90 3.44 47.15
N ASP A 39 65.06 2.25 46.58
CA ASP A 39 65.86 2.02 45.38
C ASP A 39 65.18 0.94 44.51
N GLY A 40 65.58 0.85 43.24
CA GLY A 40 65.00 -0.09 42.27
C GLY A 40 63.48 0.07 42.11
N ASP A 41 63.02 1.26 41.73
CA ASP A 41 61.58 1.58 41.52
C ASP A 41 60.68 1.27 42.74
N GLN A 42 61.16 1.58 43.95
CA GLN A 42 60.46 1.33 45.22
C GLN A 42 60.29 -0.16 45.55
N LEU A 43 61.10 -1.05 44.95
CA LEU A 43 61.03 -2.50 45.19
C LEU A 43 61.93 -2.98 46.33
N GLY A 44 62.80 -2.14 46.87
CA GLY A 44 63.67 -2.50 47.99
C GLY A 44 64.33 -1.32 48.69
N ILE A 45 65.00 -1.62 49.80
CA ILE A 45 65.73 -0.67 50.62
C ILE A 45 67.22 -0.78 50.30
N SER A 46 67.83 0.32 49.89
CA SER A 46 69.28 0.45 49.84
C SER A 46 69.78 0.97 51.19
N THR A 47 70.71 0.26 51.81
CA THR A 47 71.36 0.68 53.07
C THR A 47 72.82 1.02 52.84
N CYS A 48 73.27 2.17 53.31
CA CYS A 48 74.66 2.60 53.19
C CYS A 48 75.51 1.96 54.30
N SER A 49 76.41 1.06 53.92
CA SER A 49 77.27 0.33 54.86
C SER A 49 78.72 0.26 54.35
N TYR A 50 79.64 0.00 55.27
CA TYR A 50 81.04 -0.21 54.91
C TYR A 50 81.23 -1.54 54.18
N SER A 51 81.76 -1.50 52.96
CA SER A 51 82.05 -2.71 52.20
C SER A 51 83.46 -3.21 52.49
N SER A 52 83.57 -4.46 52.95
CA SER A 52 84.86 -5.11 53.21
C SER A 52 85.70 -5.30 51.94
N SER A 53 85.08 -5.37 50.77
CA SER A 53 85.75 -5.54 49.47
C SER A 53 86.32 -4.23 48.93
N THR A 54 85.59 -3.12 49.08
CA THR A 54 86.01 -1.82 48.54
C THR A 54 86.70 -0.92 49.56
N GLN A 55 86.52 -1.20 50.85
CA GLN A 55 86.94 -0.35 51.98
C GLN A 55 86.33 1.07 51.92
N CYS A 56 85.17 1.22 51.25
CA CYS A 56 84.41 2.46 51.14
C CYS A 56 82.94 2.24 51.53
N LEU A 57 82.22 3.34 51.78
CA LEU A 57 80.76 3.31 51.93
C LEU A 57 80.09 3.03 50.60
N THR A 58 79.21 2.02 50.57
CA THR A 58 78.42 1.66 49.38
C THR A 58 76.98 1.37 49.76
N TRP A 59 76.08 1.57 48.81
CA TRP A 59 74.70 1.10 48.91
C TRP A 59 74.65 -0.42 48.74
N THR A 60 73.98 -1.09 49.67
CA THR A 60 73.61 -2.50 49.57
C THR A 60 72.10 -2.60 49.43
N PHE A 61 71.63 -3.17 48.33
CA PHE A 61 70.20 -3.32 48.04
C PHE A 61 69.62 -4.56 48.72
N SER A 62 68.50 -4.38 49.42
CA SER A 62 67.71 -5.45 50.02
C SER A 62 66.28 -5.37 49.47
N PRO A 63 65.81 -6.35 48.68
CA PRO A 63 64.46 -6.34 48.13
C PRO A 63 63.42 -6.50 49.25
N CYS A 64 62.30 -5.81 49.14
CA CYS A 64 61.17 -6.03 50.02
C CYS A 64 60.58 -7.43 49.78
N GLU A 65 60.02 -8.04 50.84
CA GLU A 65 59.28 -9.30 50.72
C GLU A 65 58.09 -9.16 49.76
N THR A 66 57.67 -10.28 49.17
CA THR A 66 56.53 -10.32 48.25
C THR A 66 55.30 -9.62 48.85
N GLY A 67 54.79 -8.60 48.16
CA GLY A 67 53.61 -7.84 48.59
C GLY A 67 53.92 -6.63 49.50
N LYS A 68 55.19 -6.19 49.54
CA LYS A 68 55.61 -4.93 50.16
C LYS A 68 56.34 -4.04 49.16
N THR A 69 56.20 -2.73 49.31
CA THR A 69 56.96 -1.69 48.59
C THR A 69 57.70 -0.81 49.57
N CYS A 70 58.84 -0.29 49.15
CA CYS A 70 59.61 0.65 49.93
C CYS A 70 58.90 2.00 49.99
N LYS A 71 58.83 2.59 51.18
CA LYS A 71 58.34 3.95 51.41
C LYS A 71 59.23 4.65 52.41
N GLU A 72 59.52 5.92 52.20
CA GLU A 72 60.22 6.74 53.21
C GLU A 72 59.22 7.20 54.28
N ILE A 73 59.46 6.77 55.51
CA ILE A 73 58.65 7.14 56.68
C ILE A 73 59.61 7.74 57.69
N ASN A 74 59.39 9.02 58.04
CA ASN A 74 60.25 9.76 58.97
C ASN A 74 61.74 9.77 58.58
N GLY A 75 62.06 9.83 57.29
CA GLY A 75 63.44 9.84 56.78
C GLY A 75 64.13 8.47 56.74
N GLN A 76 63.38 7.38 57.02
CA GLN A 76 63.89 6.01 56.93
C GLN A 76 63.08 5.20 55.91
N ALA A 77 63.78 4.50 55.02
CA ALA A 77 63.17 3.64 54.02
C ALA A 77 62.66 2.36 54.68
N THR A 78 61.36 2.08 54.54
CA THR A 78 60.67 0.97 55.19
C THR A 78 59.81 0.22 54.19
N CYS A 79 59.84 -1.12 54.21
CA CYS A 79 58.95 -1.94 53.40
C CYS A 79 57.56 -2.00 54.03
N THR A 80 56.57 -1.44 53.35
CA THR A 80 55.16 -1.41 53.79
C THR A 80 54.27 -2.23 52.86
N GLY A 81 53.16 -2.76 53.39
CA GLY A 81 52.24 -3.58 52.62
C GLY A 81 51.56 -2.81 51.49
N CYS A 82 51.26 -3.50 50.38
CA CYS A 82 50.58 -2.89 49.25
C CYS A 82 49.11 -2.58 49.60
N GLU A 83 48.67 -1.35 49.32
CA GLU A 83 47.27 -0.96 49.43
C GLU A 83 46.51 -1.41 48.17
N LYS A 84 45.38 -2.09 48.34
CA LYS A 84 44.52 -2.48 47.21
C LYS A 84 43.86 -1.24 46.60
N TYR A 85 43.61 -1.29 45.29
CA TYR A 85 42.87 -0.24 44.58
C TYR A 85 43.55 1.15 44.60
N ALA A 86 44.88 1.19 44.68
CA ALA A 86 45.64 2.43 44.81
C ALA A 86 45.61 3.28 43.52
N SER A 87 45.59 2.63 42.35
CA SER A 87 45.53 3.31 41.06
C SER A 87 44.83 2.48 40.00
N ARG A 88 44.54 3.08 38.85
CA ARG A 88 44.03 2.39 37.66
C ARG A 88 45.15 2.34 36.63
N GLY A 89 45.24 1.24 35.91
CA GLY A 89 46.26 1.10 34.87
C GLY A 89 45.93 0.01 33.86
N CYS A 90 46.68 0.05 32.77
CA CYS A 90 46.57 -0.92 31.69
C CYS A 90 47.39 -2.17 32.02
N VAL A 91 46.74 -3.32 31.99
CA VAL A 91 47.41 -4.62 31.96
C VAL A 91 46.89 -5.35 30.73
N ASP A 92 47.80 -5.58 29.78
CA ASP A 92 47.49 -6.06 28.44
C ASP A 92 46.48 -5.14 27.71
N ALA A 93 45.33 -5.69 27.29
CA ALA A 93 44.29 -4.96 26.58
C ALA A 93 43.22 -4.36 27.51
N ASP A 94 43.31 -4.60 28.82
CA ASP A 94 42.24 -4.34 29.79
C ASP A 94 42.69 -3.34 30.86
N ILE A 95 41.72 -2.67 31.48
CA ILE A 95 41.95 -1.75 32.60
C ILE A 95 41.72 -2.50 33.91
N TYR A 96 42.72 -2.48 34.79
CA TYR A 96 42.66 -3.07 36.13
C TYR A 96 42.83 -2.02 37.22
N TRP A 97 42.33 -2.35 38.40
CA TRP A 97 42.77 -1.73 39.64
C TRP A 97 44.13 -2.29 39.97
N LEU A 98 45.11 -1.40 40.11
CA LEU A 98 46.44 -1.74 40.57
C LEU A 98 46.52 -1.51 42.08
N ASP A 99 47.21 -2.40 42.78
CA ASP A 99 47.64 -2.10 44.14
C ASP A 99 48.75 -1.03 44.14
N SER A 100 49.13 -0.52 45.31
CA SER A 100 50.20 0.48 45.43
C SER A 100 51.58 -0.05 45.02
N CYS A 101 51.68 -1.33 44.67
CA CYS A 101 52.87 -2.01 44.17
C CYS A 101 52.78 -2.30 42.65
N GLY A 102 51.75 -1.79 41.98
CA GLY A 102 51.56 -1.91 40.53
C GLY A 102 51.01 -3.26 40.07
N LYS A 103 50.59 -4.16 40.97
CA LYS A 103 50.02 -5.46 40.57
C LYS A 103 48.53 -5.35 40.25
N PRO A 104 48.05 -5.99 39.17
CA PRO A 104 46.63 -6.03 38.85
C PRO A 104 45.86 -6.81 39.90
N HIS A 105 44.71 -6.27 40.28
CA HIS A 105 43.73 -6.91 41.15
C HIS A 105 42.45 -7.14 40.34
N GLU A 106 41.40 -6.36 40.59
CA GLU A 106 40.13 -6.51 39.92
C GLU A 106 40.14 -5.85 38.55
N LYS A 107 39.65 -6.56 37.54
CA LYS A 107 39.46 -6.02 36.19
C LYS A 107 38.26 -5.07 36.18
N LEU A 108 38.46 -3.81 35.80
CA LEU A 108 37.35 -2.85 35.64
C LEU A 108 36.66 -3.00 34.30
N LEU A 109 37.44 -3.06 33.22
CA LEU A 109 36.91 -2.95 31.87
C LEU A 109 37.81 -3.70 30.89
N THR A 110 37.17 -4.48 30.02
CA THR A 110 37.82 -4.99 28.80
C THR A 110 37.62 -3.99 27.68
N CYS A 111 38.72 -3.56 27.04
CA CYS A 111 38.62 -2.59 25.96
C CYS A 111 37.92 -3.24 24.74
N PRO A 112 36.91 -2.57 24.14
CA PRO A 112 36.21 -3.08 22.97
C PRO A 112 37.13 -3.37 21.78
N GLU A 113 36.64 -4.17 20.82
CA GLU A 113 37.36 -4.40 19.56
C GLU A 113 37.77 -3.06 18.90
N ASN A 114 38.98 -3.03 18.32
CA ASN A 114 39.64 -1.85 17.72
C ASN A 114 40.10 -0.75 18.68
N THR A 115 40.01 -0.96 19.99
CA THR A 115 40.63 -0.09 21.00
C THR A 115 41.83 -0.77 21.66
N GLN A 116 42.73 0.01 22.26
CA GLN A 116 43.87 -0.45 23.05
C GLN A 116 43.89 0.32 24.37
N CYS A 117 44.31 -0.34 25.45
CA CYS A 117 44.50 0.35 26.71
C CYS A 117 45.77 1.22 26.64
N LYS A 118 45.63 2.53 26.86
CA LYS A 118 46.75 3.47 27.00
C LYS A 118 46.43 4.45 28.12
N GLU A 119 47.38 4.66 29.03
CA GLU A 119 47.30 5.66 30.11
C GLU A 119 45.94 5.61 30.84
N ASP A 120 45.53 4.43 31.34
CA ASP A 120 44.27 4.18 32.07
C ASP A 120 42.95 4.23 31.28
N ARG A 121 42.99 4.36 29.95
CA ARG A 121 41.79 4.44 29.08
C ARG A 121 41.87 3.53 27.87
N CYS A 122 40.71 3.13 27.36
CA CYS A 122 40.60 2.53 26.04
C CYS A 122 40.68 3.65 24.99
N VAL A 123 41.77 3.71 24.25
CA VAL A 123 41.94 4.63 23.11
C VAL A 123 41.82 3.84 21.82
N ALA A 124 41.35 4.47 20.74
CA ALA A 124 41.37 3.84 19.44
C ALA A 124 42.80 3.39 19.10
N LYS A 125 42.97 2.16 18.60
CA LYS A 125 44.23 1.76 17.97
C LYS A 125 44.47 2.76 16.82
N SER A 126 45.66 3.34 16.72
CA SER A 126 46.00 4.26 15.63
C SER A 126 45.77 3.55 14.30
N GLY A 127 44.68 3.92 13.59
CA GLY A 127 44.17 3.25 12.39
C GLY A 127 42.87 2.43 12.55
N GLY A 128 42.21 2.46 13.72
CA GLY A 128 41.08 1.58 14.07
C GLY A 128 39.67 2.20 14.02
N CYS A 129 39.52 3.49 13.69
CA CYS A 129 38.20 4.07 13.47
C CYS A 129 37.81 3.90 11.99
N SER A 130 36.80 3.08 11.72
CA SER A 130 36.05 3.20 10.47
C SER A 130 35.09 4.38 10.66
N GLU A 131 35.54 5.59 10.29
CA GLU A 131 34.68 6.78 10.33
C GLU A 131 33.42 6.49 9.53
N SER A 132 32.28 6.44 10.21
CA SER A 132 31.02 6.04 9.59
C SER A 132 30.32 7.22 8.87
N CYS A 133 30.86 8.43 9.05
CA CYS A 133 30.31 9.69 8.56
C CYS A 133 31.35 10.82 8.65
N VAL A 134 31.04 11.97 8.02
CA VAL A 134 31.87 13.19 8.07
C VAL A 134 31.42 14.06 9.26
N GLU A 135 32.35 14.65 10.00
CA GLU A 135 32.03 15.48 11.18
C GLU A 135 30.98 16.57 10.87
N ASN A 136 29.95 16.67 11.72
CA ASN A 136 28.77 17.53 11.56
C ASN A 136 27.88 17.24 10.34
N GLU A 137 28.13 16.17 9.60
CA GLU A 137 27.19 15.72 8.56
C GLU A 137 25.84 15.41 9.18
N GLN A 138 24.76 15.78 8.48
CA GLN A 138 23.39 15.53 8.91
C GLN A 138 22.72 14.61 7.91
N ARG A 139 21.80 13.77 8.38
CA ARG A 139 20.94 12.94 7.54
C ARG A 139 19.63 12.64 8.24
N CYS A 140 18.67 12.20 7.44
CA CYS A 140 17.37 11.75 7.92
C CYS A 140 17.35 10.22 8.02
N THR A 141 16.69 9.70 9.06
CA THR A 141 16.31 8.29 9.15
C THR A 141 15.06 8.01 8.31
N ASN A 142 14.75 6.73 8.06
CA ASN A 142 13.52 6.34 7.36
C ASN A 142 12.26 6.77 8.11
N ASP A 143 12.36 6.93 9.44
CA ASP A 143 11.27 7.39 10.32
C ASP A 143 11.16 8.92 10.39
N GLY A 144 12.00 9.65 9.62
CA GLY A 144 11.94 11.11 9.51
C GLY A 144 12.67 11.87 10.61
N TRP A 145 13.53 11.20 11.38
CA TRP A 145 14.28 11.81 12.48
C TRP A 145 15.66 12.24 12.00
N GLN A 146 16.21 13.28 12.62
CA GLN A 146 17.54 13.80 12.29
C GLN A 146 18.61 13.06 13.10
N ILE A 147 19.72 12.74 12.44
CA ILE A 147 20.96 12.28 13.09
C ILE A 147 22.12 13.13 12.60
N ILE A 148 23.06 13.39 13.50
CA ILE A 148 24.23 14.23 13.28
C ILE A 148 25.47 13.37 13.49
N CYS A 149 26.47 13.52 12.63
CA CYS A 149 27.74 12.86 12.81
C CYS A 149 28.56 13.60 13.88
N GLU A 150 28.77 12.93 15.01
CA GLU A 150 29.47 13.48 16.16
C GLU A 150 30.54 12.52 16.67
N ARG A 151 31.52 13.06 17.40
CA ARG A 151 32.61 12.27 17.97
C ARG A 151 32.13 11.57 19.23
N ASN A 152 32.18 10.23 19.24
CA ASN A 152 31.84 9.44 20.41
C ASN A 152 32.82 9.73 21.57
N PRO A 153 32.35 10.09 22.77
CA PRO A 153 33.23 10.44 23.88
C PRO A 153 34.07 9.26 24.42
N ASN A 154 33.62 8.02 24.18
CA ASN A 154 34.30 6.80 24.66
C ASN A 154 35.30 6.24 23.66
N THR A 155 34.99 6.30 22.36
CA THR A 155 35.85 5.73 21.31
C THR A 155 36.63 6.78 20.54
N SER A 156 36.27 8.06 20.68
CA SER A 156 36.79 9.18 19.88
C SER A 156 36.59 9.04 18.36
N CYS A 157 35.78 8.11 17.87
CA CYS A 157 35.46 7.96 16.43
C CYS A 157 34.21 8.78 16.05
N LEU A 158 34.09 9.18 14.78
CA LEU A 158 32.90 9.80 14.21
C LEU A 158 31.83 8.74 13.92
N GLN A 159 30.66 8.94 14.52
CA GLN A 159 29.50 8.08 14.37
C GLN A 159 28.22 8.91 14.32
N TRP A 160 27.14 8.31 13.85
CA TRP A 160 25.82 8.93 13.89
C TRP A 160 25.29 9.00 15.33
N SER A 161 24.79 10.17 15.71
CA SER A 161 24.10 10.40 16.98
C SER A 161 22.84 9.54 17.11
N SER A 162 22.25 9.52 18.31
CA SER A 162 20.91 8.97 18.48
C SER A 162 19.88 9.77 17.65
N PRO A 163 18.90 9.10 17.00
CA PRO A 163 17.81 9.75 16.29
C PRO A 163 17.09 10.80 17.15
N THR A 164 17.04 12.04 16.65
CA THR A 164 16.41 13.19 17.33
C THR A 164 15.24 13.70 16.49
N GLU A 165 14.10 13.94 17.13
CA GLU A 165 12.91 14.47 16.47
C GLU A 165 13.12 15.93 16.06
N CYS A 166 12.65 16.32 14.87
CA CYS A 166 12.75 17.70 14.43
C CYS A 166 11.89 18.64 15.31
N PRO A 167 12.25 19.93 15.43
CA PRO A 167 11.43 20.92 16.12
C PRO A 167 9.98 20.95 15.62
N SER A 168 9.05 21.34 16.49
CA SER A 168 7.61 21.35 16.18
C SER A 168 7.28 22.02 14.84
N GLY A 169 6.63 21.26 13.94
CA GLY A 169 6.22 21.72 12.62
C GLY A 169 7.27 21.55 11.51
N GLN A 170 8.39 20.89 11.80
CA GLN A 170 9.41 20.54 10.82
C GLN A 170 9.49 19.01 10.62
N TYR A 171 9.99 18.58 9.48
CA TYR A 171 10.31 17.18 9.20
C TYR A 171 11.67 17.09 8.53
N CYS A 172 12.37 15.97 8.77
CA CYS A 172 13.68 15.78 8.19
C CYS A 172 13.53 15.45 6.69
N GLU A 173 13.86 16.41 5.83
CA GLU A 173 13.90 16.29 4.38
C GLU A 173 15.21 16.89 3.87
N ASN A 174 15.80 16.33 2.81
CA ASN A 174 17.08 16.82 2.27
C ASN A 174 18.20 16.99 3.30
N LYS A 175 18.26 16.09 4.29
CA LYS A 175 19.25 16.07 5.40
C LYS A 175 19.03 17.13 6.50
N LEU A 176 18.01 17.97 6.38
CA LEU A 176 17.74 19.08 7.29
C LEU A 176 16.31 19.01 7.83
N CYS A 177 16.07 19.54 9.02
CA CYS A 177 14.71 19.77 9.48
C CYS A 177 14.13 20.99 8.75
N GLU A 178 13.22 20.74 7.80
CA GLU A 178 12.59 21.78 7.00
C GLU A 178 11.12 21.98 7.41
N VAL A 179 10.64 23.22 7.27
CA VAL A 179 9.23 23.55 7.51
C VAL A 179 8.40 22.92 6.41
N ILE A 180 7.45 22.08 6.83
CA ILE A 180 6.67 21.27 5.91
C ILE A 180 5.59 22.15 5.28
N LYS A 181 5.74 22.43 3.98
CA LYS A 181 4.68 23.10 3.19
C LYS A 181 3.65 22.06 2.78
N CYS A 182 2.64 21.83 3.62
CA CYS A 182 1.50 21.00 3.22
C CYS A 182 0.73 21.73 2.12
N THR A 183 0.73 21.21 0.90
CA THR A 183 0.14 21.87 -0.27
C THR A 183 -1.38 21.80 -0.29
N THR A 184 -1.96 20.77 0.33
CA THR A 184 -3.42 20.54 0.42
C THR A 184 -3.83 19.82 1.71
N PRO A 185 -3.55 20.40 2.89
CA PRO A 185 -3.88 19.73 4.15
C PRO A 185 -5.41 19.60 4.29
N CYS A 186 -5.85 18.44 4.75
CA CYS A 186 -7.22 18.26 5.22
C CYS A 186 -7.29 18.45 6.75
N SER A 187 -8.47 18.70 7.33
CA SER A 187 -8.58 18.78 8.79
C SER A 187 -8.58 17.37 9.41
N PRO A 188 -7.75 17.07 10.43
CA PRO A 188 -7.68 15.75 11.05
C PRO A 188 -9.07 15.20 11.40
N GLY A 189 -9.32 13.93 11.05
CA GLY A 189 -10.58 13.25 11.35
C GLY A 189 -11.76 13.61 10.44
N ARG A 190 -11.63 14.59 9.53
CA ARG A 190 -12.63 14.78 8.47
C ARG A 190 -12.73 13.53 7.60
N THR A 191 -13.94 13.24 7.15
CA THR A 191 -14.21 12.19 6.18
C THR A 191 -14.61 12.79 4.84
N ARG A 192 -14.38 12.05 3.76
CA ARG A 192 -14.96 12.34 2.44
C ARG A 192 -15.21 11.07 1.65
N CYS A 193 -16.08 11.13 0.66
CA CYS A 193 -16.26 10.02 -0.28
C CYS A 193 -15.26 10.07 -1.45
N GLN A 194 -14.66 8.92 -1.76
CA GLN A 194 -13.97 8.66 -3.02
C GLN A 194 -14.70 7.51 -3.74
N GLY A 195 -15.69 7.86 -4.56
CA GLY A 195 -16.67 6.89 -5.05
C GLY A 195 -17.51 6.33 -3.91
N LEU A 196 -17.66 5.00 -3.83
CA LEU A 196 -18.41 4.33 -2.76
C LEU A 196 -17.61 4.12 -1.46
N LYS A 197 -16.32 4.47 -1.46
CA LYS A 197 -15.40 4.27 -0.35
C LYS A 197 -15.19 5.55 0.45
N ILE A 198 -14.95 5.41 1.75
CA ILE A 198 -14.68 6.52 2.67
C ILE A 198 -13.18 6.78 2.75
N GLN A 199 -12.77 8.04 2.68
CA GLN A 199 -11.43 8.49 3.05
C GLN A 199 -11.51 9.27 4.35
N THR A 200 -10.58 9.02 5.26
CA THR A 200 -10.44 9.79 6.50
C THR A 200 -9.14 10.58 6.42
N CYS A 201 -9.23 11.85 6.76
CA CYS A 201 -8.07 12.71 6.89
C CYS A 201 -7.25 12.28 8.10
N ALA A 202 -6.00 11.88 7.85
CA ALA A 202 -5.08 11.41 8.88
C ALA A 202 -3.75 12.16 8.81
N LYS A 203 -3.13 12.33 9.98
CA LYS A 203 -1.77 12.84 10.09
C LYS A 203 -0.81 11.77 9.58
N GLN A 204 0.02 12.12 8.62
CA GLN A 204 1.07 11.25 8.07
C GLN A 204 2.36 11.38 8.91
N PRO A 205 3.34 10.47 8.74
CA PRO A 205 4.63 10.55 9.43
C PRO A 205 5.35 11.90 9.23
N ASN A 206 5.16 12.49 8.04
CA ASN A 206 5.65 13.83 7.70
C ASN A 206 4.86 14.98 8.34
N GLY A 207 4.15 14.78 9.46
CA GLY A 207 3.46 15.84 10.19
C GLY A 207 2.23 16.48 9.51
N CYS A 208 2.09 16.35 8.17
CA CYS A 208 0.98 16.89 7.40
C CYS A 208 -0.26 16.00 7.47
N THR A 209 -1.42 16.61 7.22
CA THR A 209 -2.70 15.92 7.19
C THR A 209 -3.14 15.69 5.76
N TYR A 210 -3.27 14.43 5.38
CA TYR A 210 -3.70 14.03 4.03
C TYR A 210 -4.84 13.03 4.08
N TRP A 211 -5.60 12.97 2.98
CA TRP A 211 -6.65 11.96 2.81
C TRP A 211 -6.01 10.59 2.72
N ALA A 212 -6.31 9.71 3.68
CA ALA A 212 -5.82 8.33 3.68
C ALA A 212 -6.36 7.55 2.47
N SER A 213 -5.84 6.35 2.23
CA SER A 213 -6.37 5.45 1.20
C SER A 213 -7.85 5.18 1.42
N ALA A 214 -8.63 5.12 0.34
CA ALA A 214 -10.06 4.92 0.43
C ALA A 214 -10.40 3.51 0.93
N GLN A 215 -11.15 3.43 2.02
CA GLN A 215 -11.59 2.20 2.66
C GLN A 215 -13.05 1.92 2.32
N SER A 216 -13.40 0.65 2.18
CA SER A 216 -14.81 0.26 2.09
C SER A 216 -15.50 0.57 3.42
N CYS A 217 -16.74 1.07 3.36
CA CYS A 217 -17.60 1.12 4.53
C CYS A 217 -17.89 -0.29 5.06
N ARG A 218 -18.53 -0.41 6.23
CA ARG A 218 -18.91 -1.73 6.79
C ARG A 218 -19.79 -2.49 5.78
N PRO A 219 -19.86 -3.83 5.84
CA PRO A 219 -20.73 -4.61 4.95
C PRO A 219 -22.16 -4.05 4.94
N GLY A 220 -22.71 -3.83 3.74
CA GLY A 220 -24.03 -3.21 3.55
C GLY A 220 -24.09 -1.70 3.75
N GLN A 221 -22.95 -0.99 3.78
CA GLN A 221 -22.90 0.47 3.81
C GLN A 221 -22.21 1.03 2.57
N ILE A 222 -22.62 2.22 2.14
CA ILE A 222 -21.96 3.01 1.10
C ILE A 222 -21.59 4.39 1.62
N CYS A 223 -20.53 4.97 1.06
CA CYS A 223 -20.21 6.37 1.32
C CYS A 223 -21.18 7.28 0.58
N THR A 224 -21.90 8.14 1.28
CA THR A 224 -22.73 9.21 0.70
C THR A 224 -22.72 10.40 1.66
N ASN A 225 -22.61 11.62 1.12
CA ASN A 225 -22.49 12.85 1.92
C ASN A 225 -21.37 12.76 2.98
N ASP A 226 -20.22 12.23 2.57
CA ASP A 226 -19.01 12.08 3.41
C ASP A 226 -19.17 11.19 4.65
N ILE A 227 -20.24 10.40 4.73
CA ILE A 227 -20.50 9.44 5.80
C ILE A 227 -20.85 8.06 5.25
N CYS A 228 -20.51 7.01 6.00
CA CYS A 228 -20.95 5.64 5.69
C CYS A 228 -22.39 5.46 6.17
N VAL A 229 -23.34 5.46 5.24
CA VAL A 229 -24.75 5.19 5.51
C VAL A 229 -25.09 3.75 5.19
N GLN A 230 -26.10 3.19 5.86
CA GLN A 230 -26.67 1.91 5.44
C GLN A 230 -27.11 2.04 3.97
N ASN A 231 -26.63 1.11 3.17
CA ASN A 231 -27.01 0.98 1.77
C ASN A 231 -28.42 0.39 1.77
N SER A 232 -29.42 1.23 2.02
CA SER A 232 -30.82 0.86 1.87
C SER A 232 -31.22 1.02 0.42
N CYS A 233 -32.00 0.09 -0.11
CA CYS A 233 -32.65 0.26 -1.40
C CYS A 233 -33.33 1.64 -1.46
N PRO A 234 -33.02 2.48 -2.45
CA PRO A 234 -33.53 3.84 -2.48
C PRO A 234 -35.07 3.83 -2.47
N SER A 235 -35.65 4.70 -1.64
CA SER A 235 -37.11 4.84 -1.51
C SER A 235 -37.76 5.36 -2.79
N THR A 236 -36.97 5.97 -3.68
CA THR A 236 -37.40 6.47 -4.97
C THR A 236 -36.42 6.15 -6.08
N CYS A 237 -36.90 5.94 -7.31
CA CYS A 237 -36.07 5.69 -8.49
C CYS A 237 -36.55 6.52 -9.68
N VAL A 238 -35.65 6.80 -10.64
CA VAL A 238 -35.94 7.48 -11.91
C VAL A 238 -35.72 6.54 -13.10
N LYS A 239 -34.81 5.57 -12.95
CA LYS A 239 -34.46 4.57 -13.97
C LYS A 239 -34.12 3.22 -13.33
N GLU A 240 -34.20 2.13 -14.08
CA GLU A 240 -33.86 0.77 -13.61
C GLU A 240 -32.50 0.67 -12.91
N ALA A 241 -31.49 1.39 -13.39
CA ALA A 241 -30.14 1.38 -12.82
C ALA A 241 -30.12 1.81 -11.34
N ASP A 242 -31.07 2.63 -10.90
CA ASP A 242 -31.17 3.09 -9.51
C ASP A 242 -31.58 1.94 -8.56
N CYS A 243 -32.20 0.88 -9.11
CA CYS A 243 -32.68 -0.30 -8.38
C CYS A 243 -31.75 -1.51 -8.52
N GLN A 244 -30.64 -1.39 -9.25
CA GLN A 244 -29.65 -2.48 -9.45
C GLN A 244 -28.52 -2.47 -8.40
N VAL A 245 -28.81 -2.00 -7.18
CA VAL A 245 -27.91 -2.11 -6.03
C VAL A 245 -28.15 -3.44 -5.28
N GLN A 246 -27.09 -4.05 -4.75
CA GLN A 246 -27.14 -5.38 -4.11
C GLN A 246 -28.20 -5.49 -3.01
N GLU A 247 -28.46 -4.39 -2.32
CA GLU A 247 -29.31 -4.25 -1.15
C GLU A 247 -30.78 -3.99 -1.50
N CYS A 248 -31.10 -3.75 -2.78
CA CYS A 248 -32.47 -3.86 -3.28
C CYS A 248 -32.93 -5.32 -3.35
N GLY A 249 -32.02 -6.28 -3.29
CA GLY A 249 -32.33 -7.70 -3.39
C GLY A 249 -33.08 -7.99 -4.69
N LEU A 250 -34.32 -8.45 -4.58
CA LEU A 250 -35.16 -8.75 -5.73
C LEU A 250 -35.79 -7.51 -6.37
N ARG A 251 -35.76 -6.34 -5.73
CA ARG A 251 -36.41 -5.10 -6.20
C ARG A 251 -35.57 -4.38 -7.26
N THR A 252 -35.43 -4.96 -8.45
CA THR A 252 -34.51 -4.47 -9.49
C THR A 252 -35.16 -3.65 -10.61
N ALA A 253 -36.47 -3.37 -10.55
CA ALA A 253 -37.19 -2.55 -11.54
C ALA A 253 -37.68 -1.22 -10.95
N CYS A 254 -37.68 -0.15 -11.75
CA CYS A 254 -38.20 1.15 -11.32
C CYS A 254 -39.63 1.35 -11.82
N ILE A 255 -40.62 1.15 -10.94
CA ILE A 255 -42.04 1.25 -11.30
C ILE A 255 -42.69 2.30 -10.41
N GLN A 256 -43.34 3.30 -11.01
CA GLN A 256 -44.02 4.39 -10.28
C GLN A 256 -43.11 5.07 -9.24
N ASN A 257 -41.87 5.37 -9.64
CA ASN A 257 -40.83 5.94 -8.78
C ASN A 257 -40.47 5.08 -7.56
N ALA A 258 -40.72 3.77 -7.55
CA ALA A 258 -40.29 2.88 -6.48
C ALA A 258 -39.54 1.66 -7.04
N CYS A 259 -38.49 1.23 -6.32
CA CYS A 259 -37.83 -0.03 -6.64
C CYS A 259 -38.75 -1.20 -6.25
N THR A 260 -39.18 -1.96 -7.25
CA THR A 260 -40.10 -3.09 -7.10
C THR A 260 -39.47 -4.35 -7.65
N VAL A 261 -39.97 -5.49 -7.19
CA VAL A 261 -39.56 -6.78 -7.74
C VAL A 261 -40.11 -6.86 -9.17
N PRO A 262 -39.26 -7.01 -10.21
CA PRO A 262 -39.74 -7.22 -11.56
C PRO A 262 -40.58 -8.50 -11.56
N ASN A 263 -41.88 -8.38 -11.84
CA ASN A 263 -42.92 -9.38 -11.66
C ASN A 263 -42.43 -10.85 -11.59
N THR A 264 -42.13 -11.33 -10.38
CA THR A 264 -41.56 -12.67 -10.12
C THR A 264 -42.59 -13.80 -10.10
N GLN A 265 -43.87 -13.50 -10.34
CA GLN A 265 -44.91 -14.51 -10.41
C GLN A 265 -45.53 -14.52 -11.82
N CYS A 266 -45.71 -15.72 -12.35
CA CYS A 266 -46.54 -15.90 -13.53
C CYS A 266 -47.97 -15.47 -13.16
N PRO A 267 -48.61 -14.58 -13.92
CA PRO A 267 -49.94 -14.09 -13.59
C PRO A 267 -50.92 -15.24 -13.40
N SER A 268 -51.72 -15.17 -12.33
CA SER A 268 -52.72 -16.18 -11.98
C SER A 268 -53.84 -16.29 -13.01
N SER A 269 -54.03 -15.24 -13.81
CA SER A 269 -54.99 -15.19 -14.91
C SER A 269 -54.40 -14.51 -16.15
N CYS A 270 -54.78 -14.95 -17.33
CA CYS A 270 -54.39 -14.34 -18.60
C CYS A 270 -55.61 -14.17 -19.52
N GLN A 271 -55.55 -13.19 -20.42
CA GLN A 271 -56.58 -12.99 -21.47
C GLN A 271 -56.00 -13.23 -22.88
N GLN A 272 -54.68 -13.18 -23.01
CA GLN A 272 -53.93 -13.35 -24.25
C GLN A 272 -52.51 -13.84 -23.92
N ASP A 273 -51.83 -14.47 -24.88
CA ASP A 273 -50.49 -15.06 -24.65
C ASP A 273 -49.44 -14.03 -24.23
N ALA A 274 -49.59 -12.77 -24.65
CA ALA A 274 -48.71 -11.69 -24.24
C ALA A 274 -48.64 -11.54 -22.71
N ALA A 275 -49.73 -11.84 -21.99
CA ALA A 275 -49.74 -11.82 -20.52
C ALA A 275 -48.86 -12.94 -19.91
N CYS A 276 -48.69 -14.05 -20.63
CA CYS A 276 -47.86 -15.18 -20.24
C CYS A 276 -46.40 -15.07 -20.73
N ASN A 277 -46.10 -14.08 -21.57
CA ASN A 277 -44.76 -13.82 -22.07
C ASN A 277 -43.91 -12.98 -21.09
N VAL A 278 -43.90 -13.37 -19.82
CA VAL A 278 -43.05 -12.81 -18.77
C VAL A 278 -41.98 -13.82 -18.35
N GLN A 279 -40.83 -13.33 -17.86
CA GLN A 279 -39.69 -14.18 -17.49
C GLN A 279 -40.03 -15.16 -16.36
N SER A 280 -40.94 -14.77 -15.45
CA SER A 280 -41.43 -15.59 -14.33
C SER A 280 -42.35 -16.75 -14.71
N CYS A 281 -42.90 -16.78 -15.92
CA CYS A 281 -43.73 -17.91 -16.40
C CYS A 281 -42.93 -19.12 -16.89
N GLY A 282 -41.60 -19.00 -17.08
CA GLY A 282 -40.80 -20.08 -17.65
C GLY A 282 -41.35 -20.54 -19.00
N GLU A 283 -41.60 -21.84 -19.16
CA GLU A 283 -42.17 -22.43 -20.39
C GLU A 283 -43.67 -22.16 -20.59
N LYS A 284 -44.36 -21.60 -19.57
CA LYS A 284 -45.80 -21.34 -19.60
C LYS A 284 -46.16 -20.08 -20.39
N LYS A 285 -45.92 -20.11 -21.71
CA LYS A 285 -46.04 -18.95 -22.59
C LYS A 285 -47.42 -18.78 -23.26
N ALA A 286 -48.32 -19.76 -23.13
CA ALA A 286 -49.63 -19.73 -23.77
C ALA A 286 -50.75 -19.46 -22.75
N CYS A 287 -51.68 -18.59 -23.10
CA CYS A 287 -52.90 -18.41 -22.33
C CYS A 287 -53.94 -19.45 -22.75
N ILE A 288 -54.22 -20.40 -21.85
CA ILE A 288 -55.17 -21.49 -22.09
C ILE A 288 -56.12 -21.54 -20.90
N ARG A 289 -57.41 -21.31 -21.16
CA ARG A 289 -58.48 -21.28 -20.14
C ARG A 289 -58.13 -20.32 -18.99
N GLU A 290 -57.77 -19.10 -19.39
CA GLU A 290 -57.34 -18.02 -18.49
C GLU A 290 -56.12 -18.34 -17.62
N THR A 291 -55.40 -19.43 -17.87
CA THR A 291 -54.21 -19.80 -17.10
C THR A 291 -53.01 -19.90 -18.03
N CYS A 292 -51.85 -19.41 -17.59
CA CYS A 292 -50.61 -19.58 -18.34
C CYS A 292 -50.14 -21.04 -18.26
N GLN A 293 -50.02 -21.67 -19.43
CA GLN A 293 -49.64 -23.08 -19.60
C GLN A 293 -48.53 -23.22 -20.64
N VAL A 294 -47.82 -24.34 -20.59
CA VAL A 294 -46.79 -24.67 -21.60
C VAL A 294 -47.47 -24.83 -22.95
N LEU A 295 -46.87 -24.27 -24.00
CA LEU A 295 -47.39 -24.43 -25.35
C LEU A 295 -47.40 -25.93 -25.72
N PRO A 296 -48.54 -26.52 -26.12
CA PRO A 296 -48.58 -27.93 -26.47
C PRO A 296 -47.62 -28.21 -27.63
N THR A 297 -46.85 -29.29 -27.56
CA THR A 297 -45.86 -29.67 -28.58
C THR A 297 -46.47 -30.45 -29.75
N THR A 298 -47.72 -30.89 -29.62
CA THR A 298 -48.49 -31.58 -30.65
C THR A 298 -49.88 -30.96 -30.79
N CYS A 299 -50.43 -30.98 -32.00
CA CYS A 299 -51.75 -30.42 -32.24
C CYS A 299 -52.80 -31.20 -31.43
N PRO A 300 -53.64 -30.52 -30.62
CA PRO A 300 -54.56 -31.21 -29.74
C PRO A 300 -55.54 -32.07 -30.54
N GLN A 301 -55.77 -33.30 -30.06
CA GLN A 301 -56.68 -34.26 -30.69
C GLN A 301 -58.15 -33.83 -30.60
N SER A 302 -58.45 -32.93 -29.65
CA SER A 302 -59.75 -32.30 -29.57
C SER A 302 -59.66 -30.80 -29.30
N CYS A 303 -60.62 -30.06 -29.82
CA CYS A 303 -60.77 -28.62 -29.60
C CYS A 303 -62.22 -28.31 -29.25
N ILE A 304 -62.43 -27.21 -28.55
CA ILE A 304 -63.74 -26.65 -28.17
C ILE A 304 -63.97 -25.39 -29.01
N ASP A 305 -62.90 -24.62 -29.25
CA ASP A 305 -62.91 -23.42 -30.08
C ASP A 305 -61.58 -23.26 -30.83
N ASN A 306 -61.51 -22.25 -31.70
CA ASN A 306 -60.37 -22.00 -32.57
C ASN A 306 -59.08 -21.62 -31.82
N SER A 307 -59.15 -21.14 -30.57
CA SER A 307 -57.96 -20.74 -29.78
C SER A 307 -57.06 -21.92 -29.42
N GLN A 308 -57.62 -23.14 -29.45
CA GLN A 308 -56.88 -24.38 -29.22
C GLN A 308 -56.18 -24.89 -30.48
N CYS A 309 -56.54 -24.39 -31.66
CA CYS A 309 -55.98 -24.77 -32.95
C CYS A 309 -54.90 -23.78 -33.40
N ARG A 310 -53.78 -23.73 -32.65
CA ARG A 310 -52.73 -22.73 -32.86
C ARG A 310 -51.86 -23.07 -34.07
N LYS A 311 -51.63 -22.09 -34.96
CA LYS A 311 -50.83 -22.23 -36.19
C LYS A 311 -49.42 -22.78 -35.92
N GLU A 312 -48.81 -22.37 -34.82
CA GLU A 312 -47.45 -22.78 -34.40
C GLU A 312 -47.31 -24.29 -34.17
N VAL A 313 -48.40 -24.97 -33.81
CA VAL A 313 -48.41 -26.39 -33.42
C VAL A 313 -49.24 -27.25 -34.38
N CYS A 314 -50.36 -26.70 -34.88
CA CYS A 314 -51.30 -27.36 -35.79
C CYS A 314 -51.05 -27.04 -37.27
N GLY A 315 -50.07 -26.18 -37.59
CA GLY A 315 -49.81 -25.72 -38.95
C GLY A 315 -51.04 -25.02 -39.53
N ASN A 316 -51.56 -25.54 -40.64
CA ASN A 316 -52.73 -24.97 -41.32
C ASN A 316 -54.08 -25.34 -40.67
N LYS A 317 -54.07 -26.23 -39.67
CA LYS A 317 -55.28 -26.70 -38.98
C LYS A 317 -55.68 -25.73 -37.86
N THR A 318 -56.13 -24.53 -38.22
CA THR A 318 -56.38 -23.44 -37.25
C THR A 318 -57.83 -23.26 -36.83
N THR A 319 -58.75 -24.08 -37.34
CA THR A 319 -60.18 -23.97 -37.06
C THR A 319 -60.67 -25.23 -36.35
N CYS A 320 -61.44 -25.05 -35.28
CA CYS A 320 -62.08 -26.14 -34.57
C CYS A 320 -63.40 -26.52 -35.23
N VAL A 321 -63.44 -27.70 -35.86
CA VAL A 321 -64.63 -28.23 -36.51
C VAL A 321 -64.92 -29.62 -35.93
N ASN A 322 -66.14 -29.86 -35.44
CA ASN A 322 -66.55 -31.16 -34.88
C ASN A 322 -65.57 -31.72 -33.81
N ASN A 323 -65.07 -30.84 -32.93
CA ASN A 323 -64.05 -31.15 -31.95
C ASN A 323 -62.68 -31.59 -32.52
N GLN A 324 -62.33 -31.27 -33.76
CA GLN A 324 -61.00 -31.51 -34.32
C GLN A 324 -60.43 -30.24 -34.94
N CYS A 325 -59.12 -30.02 -34.75
CA CYS A 325 -58.42 -28.96 -35.45
C CYS A 325 -58.26 -29.37 -36.92
N GLU A 326 -59.01 -28.70 -37.77
CA GLU A 326 -59.02 -28.90 -39.20
C GLU A 326 -58.48 -27.67 -39.92
N VAL A 327 -58.00 -27.91 -41.15
CA VAL A 327 -57.69 -26.79 -42.04
C VAL A 327 -59.03 -26.12 -42.30
N SER A 328 -59.12 -24.83 -42.01
CA SER A 328 -60.30 -24.04 -42.37
C SER A 328 -60.63 -24.38 -43.82
N THR A 329 -61.81 -24.97 -44.05
CA THR A 329 -62.17 -25.76 -45.23
C THR A 329 -61.64 -25.14 -46.52
N ASN A 330 -61.15 -25.97 -47.45
CA ASN A 330 -60.46 -25.66 -48.72
C ASN A 330 -61.19 -24.72 -49.73
N GLN A 331 -62.04 -23.82 -49.27
CA GLN A 331 -62.68 -22.78 -50.05
C GLN A 331 -62.41 -21.42 -49.39
N CYS A 332 -62.01 -20.46 -50.20
CA CYS A 332 -61.98 -19.06 -49.78
C CYS A 332 -63.38 -18.67 -49.25
N PRO A 333 -63.48 -17.95 -48.11
CA PRO A 333 -64.76 -17.57 -47.52
C PRO A 333 -65.69 -16.98 -48.59
N THR A 334 -66.88 -17.56 -48.72
CA THR A 334 -67.90 -17.08 -49.66
C THR A 334 -68.47 -15.73 -49.24
N THR A 335 -68.34 -15.41 -47.95
CA THR A 335 -68.67 -14.11 -47.38
C THR A 335 -67.52 -13.60 -46.52
N CYS A 336 -67.34 -12.28 -46.46
CA CYS A 336 -66.35 -11.63 -45.61
C CYS A 336 -66.91 -10.36 -44.97
N LYS A 337 -66.39 -9.96 -43.80
CA LYS A 337 -66.72 -8.69 -43.16
C LYS A 337 -65.68 -7.60 -43.42
N ASP A 338 -64.42 -7.99 -43.50
CA ASP A 338 -63.29 -7.13 -43.84
C ASP A 338 -62.19 -7.95 -44.56
N SER A 339 -61.19 -7.25 -45.14
CA SER A 339 -60.16 -7.89 -45.97
C SER A 339 -59.23 -8.84 -45.21
N THR A 340 -59.19 -8.81 -43.87
CA THR A 340 -58.36 -9.74 -43.09
C THR A 340 -58.90 -11.17 -43.14
N GLU A 341 -60.22 -11.33 -43.34
CA GLU A 341 -60.87 -12.62 -43.56
C GLU A 341 -60.50 -13.24 -44.93
N CYS A 342 -60.05 -12.40 -45.88
CA CYS A 342 -59.63 -12.80 -47.22
C CYS A 342 -58.10 -12.97 -47.35
N ASP A 343 -57.32 -12.49 -46.39
CA ASP A 343 -55.85 -12.61 -46.34
C ASP A 343 -55.42 -13.97 -45.74
N ILE A 344 -55.96 -15.05 -46.31
CA ILE A 344 -55.61 -16.43 -45.95
C ILE A 344 -55.04 -17.18 -47.17
N PRO A 345 -54.05 -18.07 -46.99
CA PRO A 345 -53.33 -18.69 -48.11
C PRO A 345 -54.20 -19.44 -49.13
N VAL A 346 -55.37 -19.95 -48.70
CA VAL A 346 -56.34 -20.67 -49.55
C VAL A 346 -57.11 -19.75 -50.52
N CYS A 347 -57.21 -18.44 -50.24
CA CYS A 347 -57.85 -17.47 -51.13
C CYS A 347 -57.01 -17.09 -52.36
N GLY A 348 -55.72 -17.45 -52.37
CA GLY A 348 -54.81 -17.14 -53.46
C GLY A 348 -54.74 -15.62 -53.71
N ARG A 349 -55.18 -15.17 -54.90
CA ARG A 349 -55.19 -13.74 -55.25
C ARG A 349 -56.37 -12.96 -54.67
N LYS A 350 -57.34 -13.62 -54.02
CA LYS A 350 -58.59 -13.00 -53.52
C LYS A 350 -58.43 -12.42 -52.10
N THR A 351 -57.64 -11.37 -51.94
CA THR A 351 -57.23 -10.83 -50.63
C THR A 351 -58.06 -9.63 -50.15
N GLU A 352 -59.07 -9.16 -50.89
CA GLU A 352 -59.90 -8.01 -50.51
C GLU A 352 -61.36 -8.40 -50.29
N CYS A 353 -61.96 -7.87 -49.23
CA CYS A 353 -63.39 -8.03 -48.98
C CYS A 353 -64.20 -6.93 -49.67
N LEU A 354 -64.82 -7.26 -50.79
CA LEU A 354 -65.62 -6.32 -51.57
C LEU A 354 -67.07 -6.81 -51.64
N LEU A 355 -68.00 -5.94 -51.25
CA LEU A 355 -69.45 -6.26 -51.17
C LEU A 355 -69.75 -7.54 -50.38
N GLY A 356 -68.94 -7.78 -49.34
CA GLY A 356 -69.08 -8.94 -48.47
C GLY A 356 -68.62 -10.26 -49.08
N ILE A 357 -67.81 -10.26 -50.15
CA ILE A 357 -67.23 -11.45 -50.79
C ILE A 357 -65.73 -11.26 -50.99
N CYS A 358 -64.92 -12.31 -50.76
CA CYS A 358 -63.49 -12.25 -51.02
C CYS A 358 -63.19 -12.23 -52.53
N GLN A 359 -62.53 -11.16 -52.97
CA GLN A 359 -62.19 -10.89 -54.36
C GLN A 359 -60.73 -10.48 -54.48
N SER A 360 -60.17 -10.56 -55.70
CA SER A 360 -58.81 -10.11 -55.94
C SER A 360 -58.72 -8.59 -55.96
N PRO A 361 -57.62 -7.99 -55.45
CA PRO A 361 -57.37 -6.56 -55.60
C PRO A 361 -57.53 -6.19 -57.07
N GLN A 362 -58.48 -5.31 -57.39
CA GLN A 362 -58.66 -4.86 -58.76
C GLN A 362 -57.38 -4.13 -59.17
N GLN A 363 -56.51 -4.76 -59.97
CA GLN A 363 -55.28 -4.13 -60.45
C GLN A 363 -55.52 -3.21 -61.66
N SER A 364 -56.76 -3.14 -62.15
CA SER A 364 -57.15 -2.29 -63.28
C SER A 364 -58.52 -1.69 -63.03
N CYS A 365 -58.66 -0.40 -63.34
CA CYS A 365 -59.96 0.27 -63.36
C CYS A 365 -60.93 -0.46 -64.30
N PRO A 366 -62.19 -0.72 -63.90
CA PRO A 366 -63.17 -1.37 -64.75
C PRO A 366 -63.32 -0.63 -66.08
N SER A 367 -63.33 -1.39 -67.18
CA SER A 367 -63.46 -0.85 -68.53
C SER A 367 -64.83 -0.27 -68.84
N SER A 368 -65.82 -0.54 -67.98
CA SER A 368 -67.15 0.05 -68.09
C SER A 368 -67.75 0.38 -66.72
N CYS A 369 -68.61 1.39 -66.68
CA CYS A 369 -69.29 1.86 -65.47
C CYS A 369 -70.74 2.23 -65.77
N LYS A 370 -71.59 2.26 -64.74
CA LYS A 370 -72.97 2.76 -64.81
C LYS A 370 -73.18 4.01 -63.96
N VAL A 371 -72.46 4.12 -62.86
CA VAL A 371 -72.50 5.25 -61.93
C VAL A 371 -71.08 5.62 -61.48
N ASP A 372 -70.87 6.84 -61.00
CA ASP A 372 -69.55 7.31 -60.56
C ASP A 372 -68.93 6.42 -59.46
N ALA A 373 -69.77 5.81 -58.60
CA ALA A 373 -69.31 4.90 -57.56
C ALA A 373 -68.55 3.67 -58.12
N ASP A 374 -68.85 3.23 -59.34
CA ASP A 374 -68.14 2.13 -60.00
C ASP A 374 -66.68 2.50 -60.33
N CYS A 375 -66.38 3.80 -60.38
CA CYS A 375 -65.08 4.38 -60.72
C CYS A 375 -64.31 4.89 -59.48
N GLN A 376 -64.91 4.85 -58.30
CA GLN A 376 -64.29 5.25 -57.02
C GLN A 376 -63.43 4.14 -56.40
N LEU A 377 -62.82 3.31 -57.24
CA LEU A 377 -61.88 2.27 -56.84
C LEU A 377 -60.46 2.84 -56.81
N ALA A 378 -59.64 2.41 -55.85
CA ALA A 378 -58.23 2.84 -55.76
C ALA A 378 -57.45 2.61 -57.07
N ALA A 379 -57.79 1.54 -57.79
CA ALA A 379 -57.24 1.17 -59.10
C ALA A 379 -57.55 2.16 -60.24
N CYS A 380 -58.58 2.99 -60.10
CA CYS A 380 -58.95 4.00 -61.09
C CYS A 380 -58.13 5.29 -60.99
N GLY A 381 -57.41 5.49 -59.88
CA GLY A 381 -56.64 6.71 -59.64
C GLY A 381 -57.54 7.94 -59.79
N HIS A 382 -57.18 8.83 -60.73
CA HIS A 382 -57.94 10.05 -61.03
C HIS A 382 -59.20 9.84 -61.88
N ARG A 383 -59.44 8.63 -62.41
CA ARG A 383 -60.60 8.29 -63.24
C ARG A 383 -61.82 7.94 -62.40
N GLN A 384 -62.31 8.90 -61.61
CA GLN A 384 -63.33 8.70 -60.56
C GLN A 384 -64.77 8.95 -61.02
N LEU A 385 -64.99 9.34 -62.28
CA LEU A 385 -66.31 9.66 -62.83
C LEU A 385 -66.70 8.69 -63.94
N CYS A 386 -67.97 8.28 -63.97
CA CYS A 386 -68.51 7.46 -65.02
C CYS A 386 -69.06 8.31 -66.16
N ILE A 387 -68.26 8.47 -67.23
CA ILE A 387 -68.62 9.29 -68.39
C ILE A 387 -68.70 8.38 -69.62
N ASN A 388 -69.85 8.40 -70.30
CA ASN A 388 -70.12 7.54 -71.47
C ASN A 388 -69.79 6.06 -71.23
N PHE A 389 -70.25 5.53 -70.09
CA PHE A 389 -70.01 4.15 -69.65
C PHE A 389 -68.54 3.78 -69.44
N SER A 390 -67.64 4.74 -69.29
CA SER A 390 -66.22 4.51 -69.03
C SER A 390 -65.71 5.40 -67.90
N CYS A 391 -64.81 4.88 -67.05
CA CYS A 391 -64.23 5.66 -65.97
C CYS A 391 -63.23 6.67 -66.52
N GLN A 392 -63.48 7.95 -66.29
CA GLN A 392 -62.69 9.07 -66.81
C GLN A 392 -62.37 10.09 -65.71
N ALA A 393 -61.31 10.88 -65.92
CA ALA A 393 -60.94 11.96 -65.01
C ALA A 393 -61.77 13.22 -65.30
N SER A 394 -62.07 14.00 -64.26
CA SER A 394 -62.79 15.27 -64.41
C SER A 394 -61.97 16.26 -65.24
N SER A 395 -62.49 16.69 -66.38
CA SER A 395 -61.85 17.67 -67.26
C SER A 395 -62.05 19.10 -66.73
N LYS A 396 -61.50 19.41 -65.55
CA LYS A 396 -61.30 20.79 -65.08
C LYS A 396 -59.98 20.95 -64.31
N SER A 397 -59.11 21.78 -64.90
CA SER A 397 -57.87 22.44 -64.44
C SER A 397 -56.61 21.60 -64.18
N GLU A 398 -55.75 21.61 -65.19
CA GLU A 398 -54.29 21.66 -65.08
C GLU A 398 -53.80 22.87 -64.25
N GLN A 399 -52.53 22.77 -63.83
CA GLN A 399 -51.63 23.81 -63.30
C GLN A 399 -51.56 23.96 -61.77
N SER A 400 -50.53 23.35 -61.19
CA SER A 400 -49.43 24.09 -60.55
C SER A 400 -48.30 23.13 -60.19
N THR A 401 -47.40 22.92 -61.15
CA THR A 401 -46.01 22.61 -60.85
C THR A 401 -45.35 23.88 -60.29
N ALA A 402 -44.68 23.76 -59.15
CA ALA A 402 -43.70 24.72 -58.68
C ALA A 402 -42.43 23.97 -58.24
N PRO A 403 -41.24 24.56 -58.46
CA PRO A 403 -40.06 23.81 -58.81
C PRO A 403 -38.98 23.76 -57.72
N ASP A 404 -38.05 22.87 -58.01
CA ASP A 404 -36.66 22.79 -57.56
C ASP A 404 -35.98 24.16 -57.36
N GLY A 405 -35.17 24.28 -56.30
CA GLY A 405 -34.52 25.53 -55.92
C GLY A 405 -33.51 25.32 -54.80
N GLY A 406 -32.32 24.83 -55.16
CA GLY A 406 -31.12 24.93 -54.34
C GLY A 406 -30.63 26.38 -54.20
N GLY A 407 -29.98 26.70 -53.08
CA GLY A 407 -29.36 27.99 -52.82
C GLY A 407 -28.46 27.92 -51.58
N GLU A 408 -27.19 28.26 -51.80
CA GLU A 408 -26.06 28.16 -50.89
C GLU A 408 -26.03 29.23 -49.78
N THR A 409 -25.23 28.94 -48.74
CA THR A 409 -24.42 29.82 -47.87
C THR A 409 -24.64 31.36 -47.86
N PHE A 410 -24.75 31.95 -46.66
CA PHE A 410 -23.83 33.01 -46.17
C PHE A 410 -24.05 33.33 -44.67
N ARG A 411 -22.93 33.39 -43.94
CA ARG A 411 -22.59 34.18 -42.72
C ARG A 411 -23.62 35.19 -42.20
N GLU A 412 -23.90 35.12 -40.89
CA GLU A 412 -23.41 36.06 -39.85
C GLU A 412 -23.33 35.36 -38.49
#